data_AF-A0AAX4HVG7-F1
#
_entry.id   AF-A0AAX4HVG7-F1
#
_cell.length_a   1.000
_cell.length_b   1.000
_cell.length_c   1.000
_cell.angle_alpha   90.00
_cell.angle_beta   90.00
_cell.angle_gamma   90.00
#
_symmetry.space_group_name_H-M   'P 1'
#
loop_
_entity.id
_entity.type
_entity.pdbx_description
1 polymer ?
#
loop_
_entity_poly.entity_id
_entity_poly.type
_entity_poly.pdbx_seq_one_letter_code
_entity_poly.pdbx_strand_id
1 'polypeptide(L)'
;MDPVTQQDSPLSVAANVAGILTFVVAIIAAAYVRITYLRNSDEEYFRVKASLSWFKTESTWLSDLIRTAGERPGGPRQQHQPEYQMYAFVMDDLVKLEQRILELLAEAETKAAGQDAENQGKWTLVPKSWSFTTNVAMAWLPVRSKTLDLVRQREALTARVQFTQMSMISSRIRDLESRTTWTEAKTEDSFIRMEKQIAEQRAQIHRLEDLVYRLMHRNRLRNAHAHIHDQSLTDAIKSRRVSDSSQPSPTTEPTRRGRERRASSQSTKRSSRSK
;
A
#
# COMPACT_ATOMS: atom_id res chain seq x y z
N MET A 1 1.80 -56.76 -86.29
CA MET A 1 0.91 -55.76 -85.67
C MET A 1 1.27 -55.77 -84.21
N ASP A 2 2.30 -55.01 -83.85
CA ASP A 2 2.84 -54.99 -82.50
C ASP A 2 2.01 -54.01 -81.67
N PRO A 3 1.56 -54.39 -80.47
CA PRO A 3 0.88 -53.45 -79.60
C PRO A 3 1.93 -52.45 -79.09
N VAL A 4 1.74 -51.19 -79.44
CA VAL A 4 2.40 -50.06 -78.80
C VAL A 4 2.02 -50.11 -77.33
N THR A 5 2.87 -50.71 -76.52
CA THR A 5 2.84 -50.56 -75.06
C THR A 5 3.18 -49.09 -74.81
N GLN A 6 2.13 -48.30 -74.64
CA GLN A 6 2.21 -46.92 -74.18
C GLN A 6 2.80 -46.97 -72.76
N GLN A 7 4.13 -46.98 -72.69
CA GLN A 7 4.88 -46.88 -71.46
C GLN A 7 4.69 -45.45 -70.96
N ASP A 8 3.70 -45.25 -70.10
CA ASP A 8 3.60 -44.02 -69.31
C ASP A 8 4.95 -43.81 -68.63
N SER A 9 5.66 -42.75 -69.04
CA SER A 9 7.03 -42.51 -68.60
C SER A 9 7.08 -42.47 -67.07
N PRO A 10 8.03 -43.15 -66.40
CA PRO A 10 8.10 -43.21 -64.94
C PRO A 10 8.20 -41.82 -64.29
N LEU A 11 8.75 -40.83 -65.00
CA LEU A 11 8.74 -39.42 -64.60
C LEU A 11 7.34 -38.79 -64.60
N SER A 12 6.48 -39.13 -65.56
CA SER A 12 5.11 -38.60 -65.65
C SER A 12 4.23 -39.16 -64.52
N VAL A 13 4.38 -40.47 -64.24
CA VAL A 13 3.72 -41.11 -63.09
C VAL A 13 4.19 -40.50 -61.78
N ALA A 14 5.51 -40.32 -61.59
CA ALA A 14 6.07 -39.69 -60.40
C ALA A 14 5.62 -38.22 -60.23
N ALA A 15 5.57 -37.44 -61.31
CA ALA A 15 5.13 -36.06 -61.28
C ALA A 15 3.63 -35.92 -60.95
N ASN A 16 2.77 -36.79 -61.50
CA ASN A 16 1.34 -36.79 -61.19
C ASN A 16 1.09 -37.20 -59.74
N VAL A 17 1.80 -38.22 -59.24
CA VAL A 17 1.74 -38.64 -57.83
C VAL A 17 2.22 -37.52 -56.90
N ALA A 18 3.31 -36.83 -57.25
CA ALA A 18 3.79 -35.67 -56.49
C ALA A 18 2.80 -34.49 -56.51
N GLY A 19 2.13 -34.25 -57.65
CA GLY A 19 1.07 -33.24 -57.79
C GLY A 19 -0.16 -33.56 -56.94
N ILE A 20 -0.59 -34.81 -56.91
CA ILE A 20 -1.70 -35.26 -56.07
C ILE A 20 -1.33 -35.15 -54.59
N LEU A 21 -0.12 -35.57 -54.20
CA LEU A 21 0.35 -35.44 -52.82
C LEU A 21 0.44 -33.98 -52.36
N THR A 22 0.96 -33.09 -53.19
CA THR A 22 1.01 -31.66 -52.88
C THR A 22 -0.38 -31.03 -52.77
N PHE A 23 -1.32 -31.45 -53.62
CA PHE A 23 -2.72 -31.01 -53.51
C PHE A 23 -3.39 -31.52 -52.23
N VAL A 24 -3.17 -32.78 -51.86
CA VAL A 24 -3.67 -33.35 -50.60
C VAL A 24 -3.06 -32.63 -49.40
N VAL A 25 -1.75 -32.40 -49.39
CA VAL A 25 -1.06 -31.62 -48.35
C VAL A 25 -1.61 -30.19 -48.28
N ALA A 26 -1.89 -29.56 -49.42
CA ALA A 26 -2.50 -28.22 -49.46
C ALA A 26 -3.92 -28.20 -48.86
N ILE A 27 -4.74 -29.21 -49.15
CA ILE A 27 -6.08 -29.36 -48.53
C ILE A 27 -5.96 -29.56 -47.01
N ILE A 28 -5.06 -30.44 -46.58
CA ILE A 28 -4.81 -30.69 -45.15
C ILE A 28 -4.32 -29.43 -44.47
N ALA A 29 -3.39 -28.69 -45.08
CA ALA A 29 -2.88 -27.43 -44.56
C ALA A 29 -3.98 -26.37 -44.45
N ALA A 30 -4.83 -26.22 -45.48
CA ALA A 30 -5.97 -25.30 -45.45
C ALA A 30 -6.97 -25.67 -44.36
N ALA A 31 -7.30 -26.96 -44.22
CA ALA A 31 -8.15 -27.46 -43.13
C ALA A 31 -7.52 -27.21 -41.76
N TYR A 32 -6.21 -27.45 -41.61
CA TYR A 32 -5.47 -27.24 -40.37
C TYR A 32 -5.47 -25.76 -39.95
N VAL A 33 -5.21 -24.83 -40.88
CA VAL A 33 -5.27 -23.39 -40.63
C VAL A 33 -6.69 -23.00 -40.19
N ARG A 34 -7.73 -23.50 -40.89
CA ARG A 34 -9.13 -23.24 -40.54
C ARG A 34 -9.46 -23.69 -39.12
N ILE A 35 -9.09 -24.92 -38.76
CA ILE A 35 -9.31 -25.51 -37.43
C ILE A 35 -8.57 -24.71 -36.36
N THR A 36 -7.32 -24.35 -36.61
CA THR A 36 -6.49 -23.60 -35.65
C THR A 36 -7.07 -22.20 -35.39
N TYR A 37 -7.55 -21.54 -36.44
CA TYR A 37 -8.20 -20.23 -36.35
C TYR A 37 -9.52 -20.27 -35.54
N LEU A 38 -10.31 -21.32 -35.73
CA LEU A 38 -11.55 -21.55 -34.98
C LEU A 38 -11.27 -21.82 -33.50
N ARG A 39 -10.27 -22.66 -33.17
CA ARG A 39 -9.87 -22.93 -31.78
C ARG A 39 -9.35 -21.68 -31.08
N ASN A 40 -8.56 -20.85 -31.76
CA ASN A 40 -8.12 -19.58 -31.20
C ASN A 40 -9.31 -18.64 -30.94
N SER A 41 -10.33 -18.67 -31.79
CA SER A 41 -11.55 -17.87 -31.61
C SER A 41 -12.39 -18.36 -30.42
N ASP A 42 -12.48 -19.68 -30.22
CA ASP A 42 -13.12 -20.28 -29.04
C ASP A 42 -12.39 -19.89 -27.75
N GLU A 43 -11.06 -20.00 -27.74
CA GLU A 43 -10.27 -19.63 -26.56
C GLU A 43 -10.47 -18.16 -26.18
N GLU A 44 -10.52 -17.27 -27.16
CA GLU A 44 -10.79 -15.86 -26.92
C GLU A 44 -12.21 -15.60 -26.39
N TYR A 45 -13.21 -16.31 -26.92
CA TYR A 45 -14.57 -16.24 -26.41
C TYR A 45 -14.64 -16.68 -24.93
N PHE A 46 -13.98 -17.78 -24.57
CA PHE A 46 -13.90 -18.24 -23.18
C PHE A 46 -13.13 -17.25 -22.30
N ARG A 47 -12.06 -16.64 -22.80
CA ARG A 47 -11.32 -15.58 -22.10
C ARG A 47 -12.20 -14.36 -21.86
N VAL A 48 -12.99 -13.92 -22.84
CA VAL A 48 -13.94 -12.80 -22.66
C VAL A 48 -14.99 -13.15 -21.60
N LYS A 49 -15.54 -14.36 -21.65
CA LYS A 49 -16.47 -14.84 -20.61
C LYS A 49 -15.86 -14.86 -19.21
N ALA A 50 -14.63 -15.36 -19.08
CA ALA A 50 -13.91 -15.34 -17.81
C ALA A 50 -13.64 -13.90 -17.34
N SER A 51 -13.20 -13.02 -18.25
CA SER A 51 -12.99 -11.60 -17.94
C SER A 51 -14.26 -10.90 -17.49
N LEU A 52 -15.42 -11.27 -18.04
CA LEU A 52 -16.70 -10.71 -17.66
C LEU A 52 -17.08 -11.08 -16.22
N SER A 53 -16.82 -12.31 -15.80
CA SER A 53 -17.03 -12.72 -14.41
C SER A 53 -16.15 -11.91 -13.44
N TRP A 54 -14.90 -11.67 -13.84
CA TRP A 54 -13.99 -10.80 -13.10
C TRP A 54 -14.48 -9.35 -13.07
N PHE A 55 -14.96 -8.83 -14.20
CA PHE A 55 -15.48 -7.48 -14.33
C PHE A 55 -16.67 -7.20 -13.42
N LYS A 56 -17.52 -8.20 -13.23
CA LYS A 56 -18.64 -8.13 -12.29
C LYS A 56 -18.17 -8.09 -10.84
N THR A 57 -17.18 -8.91 -10.48
CA THR A 57 -16.60 -8.85 -9.13
C THR A 57 -15.88 -7.53 -8.88
N GLU A 58 -15.17 -7.00 -9.88
CA GLU A 58 -14.45 -5.74 -9.79
C GLU A 58 -15.40 -4.54 -9.69
N SER A 59 -16.50 -4.50 -10.45
CA SER A 59 -17.48 -3.41 -10.38
C SER A 59 -18.17 -3.38 -9.01
N THR A 60 -18.48 -4.55 -8.43
CA THR A 60 -18.99 -4.62 -7.05
C THR A 60 -17.98 -4.11 -6.02
N TRP A 61 -16.71 -4.49 -6.15
CA TRP A 61 -15.65 -4.01 -5.27
C TRP A 61 -15.43 -2.49 -5.39
N LEU A 62 -15.41 -1.94 -6.60
CA LEU A 62 -15.30 -0.51 -6.84
C LEU A 62 -16.52 0.27 -6.28
N SER A 63 -17.72 -0.30 -6.36
CA SER A 63 -18.92 0.31 -5.79
C SER A 63 -18.87 0.38 -4.25
N ASP A 64 -18.31 -0.65 -3.61
CA ASP A 64 -18.17 -0.69 -2.16
C ASP A 64 -17.07 0.27 -1.68
N LEU A 65 -15.99 0.43 -2.44
CA LEU A 65 -14.98 1.47 -2.19
C LEU A 65 -15.57 2.87 -2.19
N ILE A 66 -16.51 3.15 -3.09
CA ILE A 66 -17.16 4.46 -3.17
C ILE A 66 -18.08 4.68 -1.98
N ARG A 67 -18.88 3.67 -1.62
CA ARG A 67 -19.75 3.72 -0.44
C ARG A 67 -18.96 3.98 0.84
N THR A 68 -17.89 3.22 1.05
CA THR A 68 -17.00 3.39 2.22
C THR A 68 -16.22 4.71 2.20
N ALA A 69 -15.87 5.23 1.02
CA ALA A 69 -15.26 6.55 0.89
C ALA A 69 -16.24 7.70 1.19
N GLY A 70 -17.54 7.50 0.95
CA GLY A 70 -18.62 8.46 1.19
C GLY A 70 -19.17 8.48 2.63
N GLU A 71 -19.10 7.36 3.35
CA GLU A 71 -19.62 7.23 4.74
C GLU A 71 -18.62 7.65 5.84
N ARG A 72 -17.39 8.01 5.49
CA ARG A 72 -16.35 8.33 6.50
C ARG A 72 -16.68 9.65 7.22
N PRO A 73 -16.55 9.72 8.57
CA PRO A 73 -17.09 10.82 9.37
C PRO A 73 -16.31 12.12 9.14
N GLY A 74 -16.80 12.91 8.18
CA GLY A 74 -16.21 14.16 7.72
C GLY A 74 -17.21 15.13 7.08
N GLY A 75 -18.50 15.04 7.46
CA GLY A 75 -19.54 16.02 7.15
C GLY A 75 -20.05 16.06 5.69
N PRO A 76 -21.20 16.73 5.43
CA PRO A 76 -21.92 16.76 4.15
C PRO A 76 -21.16 17.44 2.99
N ARG A 77 -19.91 17.87 3.21
CA ARG A 77 -19.05 18.51 2.19
C ARG A 77 -18.32 17.50 1.29
N GLN A 78 -18.15 16.25 1.71
CA GLN A 78 -17.46 15.24 0.89
C GLN A 78 -18.35 14.59 -0.18
N GLN A 79 -19.67 14.54 0.01
CA GLN A 79 -20.62 14.10 -1.03
C GLN A 79 -20.74 15.09 -2.20
N HIS A 80 -20.42 16.37 -1.98
CA HIS A 80 -20.44 17.42 -3.01
C HIS A 80 -19.10 17.60 -3.75
N GLN A 81 -18.13 16.73 -3.51
CA GLN A 81 -16.86 16.79 -4.22
C GLN A 81 -17.07 16.42 -5.70
N PRO A 82 -16.68 17.28 -6.67
CA PRO A 82 -16.84 17.02 -8.10
C PRO A 82 -16.15 15.71 -8.52
N GLU A 83 -15.12 15.31 -7.80
CA GLU A 83 -14.43 14.04 -7.96
C GLU A 83 -15.39 12.86 -7.75
N TYR A 84 -16.20 12.87 -6.68
CA TYR A 84 -17.15 11.80 -6.39
C TYR A 84 -18.23 11.68 -7.48
N GLN A 85 -18.71 12.80 -8.00
CA GLN A 85 -19.68 12.81 -9.11
C GLN A 85 -19.08 12.22 -10.39
N MET A 86 -17.83 12.56 -10.70
CA MET A 86 -17.10 11.97 -11.81
C MET A 86 -16.94 10.45 -11.63
N TYR A 87 -16.65 9.98 -10.41
CA TYR A 87 -16.56 8.55 -10.13
C TYR A 87 -17.88 7.82 -10.28
N ALA A 88 -18.98 8.38 -9.76
CA ALA A 88 -20.31 7.80 -9.90
C ALA A 88 -20.68 7.66 -11.38
N PHE A 89 -20.35 8.67 -12.20
CA PHE A 89 -20.55 8.61 -13.64
C PHE A 89 -19.70 7.52 -14.32
N VAL A 90 -18.41 7.40 -13.99
CA VAL A 90 -17.54 6.37 -14.57
C VAL A 90 -17.98 4.96 -14.14
N MET A 91 -18.49 4.78 -12.92
CA MET A 91 -19.05 3.50 -12.49
C MET A 91 -20.28 3.10 -13.29
N ASP A 92 -21.17 4.07 -13.57
CA ASP A 92 -22.32 3.84 -14.45
C ASP A 92 -21.87 3.48 -15.87
N ASP A 93 -20.82 4.12 -16.38
CA ASP A 93 -20.23 3.80 -17.67
C ASP A 93 -19.60 2.39 -17.72
N LEU A 94 -18.90 1.97 -16.65
CA LEU A 94 -18.35 0.62 -16.51
C LEU A 94 -19.46 -0.45 -16.55
N VAL A 95 -20.60 -0.19 -15.89
CA VAL A 95 -21.75 -1.09 -15.90
C VAL A 95 -22.42 -1.13 -17.28
N LYS A 96 -22.54 0.02 -17.96
CA LYS A 96 -23.04 0.07 -19.34
C LYS A 96 -22.17 -0.69 -20.32
N LEU A 97 -20.84 -0.59 -20.19
CA LEU A 97 -19.89 -1.36 -21.00
C LEU A 97 -20.02 -2.87 -20.75
N GLU A 98 -20.14 -3.29 -19.48
CA GLU A 98 -20.41 -4.70 -19.13
C GLU A 98 -21.70 -5.20 -19.79
N GLN A 99 -22.78 -4.43 -19.69
CA GLN A 99 -24.07 -4.77 -20.29
C GLN A 99 -23.99 -4.85 -21.82
N ARG A 100 -23.22 -3.95 -22.46
CA ARG A 100 -23.01 -3.96 -23.91
C ARG A 100 -22.19 -5.16 -24.37
N ILE A 101 -21.17 -5.57 -23.60
CA ILE A 101 -20.40 -6.79 -23.86
C ILE A 101 -21.30 -8.02 -23.73
N LEU A 102 -22.15 -8.07 -22.69
CA LEU A 102 -23.15 -9.12 -22.48
C LEU A 102 -24.15 -9.23 -23.63
N GLU A 103 -24.67 -8.10 -24.11
CA GLU A 103 -25.62 -8.05 -25.23
C GLU A 103 -25.00 -8.60 -26.52
N LEU A 104 -23.77 -8.18 -26.84
CA LEU A 104 -23.03 -8.67 -28.01
C LEU A 104 -22.70 -10.16 -27.89
N LEU A 105 -22.41 -10.63 -26.68
CA LEU A 105 -22.17 -12.04 -26.41
C LEU A 105 -23.45 -12.88 -26.56
N ALA A 106 -24.58 -12.38 -26.05
CA ALA A 106 -25.89 -13.02 -26.21
C ALA A 106 -26.35 -13.01 -27.68
N GLU A 107 -26.05 -11.95 -28.44
CA GLU A 107 -26.29 -11.90 -29.89
C GLU A 107 -25.45 -12.96 -30.63
N ALA A 108 -24.19 -13.17 -30.23
CA ALA A 108 -23.36 -14.22 -30.80
C ALA A 108 -23.88 -15.63 -30.45
N GLU A 109 -24.34 -15.86 -29.22
CA GLU A 109 -24.92 -17.14 -28.80
C GLU A 109 -26.26 -17.45 -29.51
N THR A 110 -27.14 -16.46 -29.64
CA THR A 110 -28.42 -16.63 -30.35
C THR A 110 -28.22 -16.86 -31.84
N LYS A 111 -27.25 -16.20 -32.48
CA LYS A 111 -26.86 -16.48 -33.86
C LYS A 111 -26.28 -17.88 -34.02
N ALA A 112 -25.45 -18.33 -33.09
CA ALA A 112 -24.94 -19.70 -33.09
C ALA A 112 -26.07 -20.74 -32.99
N ALA A 113 -27.06 -20.50 -32.11
CA ALA A 113 -28.21 -21.37 -31.93
C ALA A 113 -29.15 -21.40 -33.16
N GLY A 114 -29.30 -20.27 -33.87
CA GLY A 114 -30.08 -20.20 -35.12
C GLY A 114 -29.37 -20.87 -36.31
N GLN A 115 -28.05 -20.83 -36.32
CA GLN A 115 -27.22 -21.36 -37.41
C GLN A 115 -27.13 -22.90 -37.41
N ASP A 116 -27.39 -23.55 -36.27
CA ASP A 116 -27.57 -25.01 -36.14
C ASP A 116 -28.77 -25.54 -36.94
N ALA A 117 -29.83 -24.74 -37.13
CA ALA A 117 -31.02 -25.12 -37.90
C ALA A 117 -30.83 -24.94 -39.41
N GLU A 118 -30.05 -23.94 -39.83
CA GLU A 118 -29.86 -23.58 -41.25
C GLU A 118 -28.70 -24.37 -41.91
N ASN A 119 -27.67 -24.76 -41.15
CA ASN A 119 -26.49 -25.47 -41.67
C ASN A 119 -26.69 -26.99 -41.87
N GLN A 120 -27.84 -27.58 -41.51
CA GLN A 120 -28.11 -29.00 -41.81
C GLN A 120 -28.15 -29.30 -43.32
N GLY A 121 -28.25 -28.28 -44.18
CA GLY A 121 -28.29 -28.43 -45.64
C GLY A 121 -27.09 -27.88 -46.43
N LYS A 122 -26.04 -27.33 -45.79
CA LYS A 122 -24.93 -26.67 -46.50
C LYS A 122 -23.57 -27.29 -46.17
N TRP A 123 -22.71 -27.35 -47.18
CA TRP A 123 -21.40 -28.03 -47.29
C TRP A 123 -20.31 -27.62 -46.26
N THR A 124 -20.65 -27.27 -45.02
CA THR A 124 -19.67 -27.05 -43.96
C THR A 124 -19.24 -28.41 -43.40
N LEU A 125 -18.07 -28.86 -43.86
CA LEU A 125 -17.40 -30.11 -43.50
C LEU A 125 -16.85 -30.03 -42.06
N VAL A 126 -17.73 -29.73 -41.09
CA VAL A 126 -17.41 -29.73 -39.66
C VAL A 126 -17.92 -31.06 -39.09
N PRO A 127 -17.05 -31.90 -38.49
CA PRO A 127 -17.47 -33.12 -37.82
C PRO A 127 -18.55 -32.81 -36.77
N LYS A 128 -19.58 -33.66 -36.67
CA LYS A 128 -20.70 -33.48 -35.72
C LYS A 128 -20.27 -33.24 -34.27
N SER A 129 -19.16 -33.84 -33.84
CA SER A 129 -18.57 -33.66 -32.50
C SER A 129 -17.95 -32.30 -32.25
N TRP A 130 -17.68 -31.51 -33.29
CA TRP A 130 -17.15 -30.14 -33.20
C TRP A 130 -18.17 -29.06 -33.56
N SER A 131 -19.35 -29.44 -34.06
CA SER A 131 -20.39 -28.50 -34.50
C SER A 131 -20.73 -27.42 -33.45
N PHE A 132 -20.88 -27.80 -32.18
CA PHE A 132 -21.28 -26.89 -31.10
C PHE A 132 -20.26 -25.76 -30.83
N THR A 133 -18.96 -26.08 -30.73
CA THR A 133 -17.93 -25.05 -30.47
C THR A 133 -17.67 -24.23 -31.73
N THR A 134 -17.68 -24.89 -32.89
CA THR A 134 -17.38 -24.23 -34.17
C THR A 134 -18.47 -23.23 -34.59
N ASN A 135 -19.74 -23.49 -34.27
CA ASN A 135 -20.83 -22.57 -34.59
C ASN A 135 -20.81 -21.31 -33.70
N VAL A 136 -20.46 -21.45 -32.42
CA VAL A 136 -20.22 -20.30 -31.55
C VAL A 136 -19.00 -19.51 -32.03
N ALA A 137 -17.90 -20.17 -32.40
CA ALA A 137 -16.73 -19.50 -32.98
C ALA A 137 -17.09 -18.71 -34.24
N MET A 138 -17.87 -19.30 -35.16
CA MET A 138 -18.27 -18.66 -36.41
C MET A 138 -19.19 -17.46 -36.18
N ALA A 139 -20.13 -17.55 -35.24
CA ALA A 139 -21.00 -16.44 -34.86
C ALA A 139 -20.27 -15.35 -34.03
N TRP A 140 -19.19 -15.71 -33.35
CA TRP A 140 -18.32 -14.81 -32.59
C TRP A 140 -17.44 -13.94 -33.49
N LEU A 141 -16.91 -14.48 -34.60
CA LEU A 141 -16.01 -13.77 -35.53
C LEU A 141 -16.43 -12.33 -35.90
N PRO A 142 -17.69 -12.04 -36.30
CA PRO A 142 -18.10 -10.67 -36.67
C PRO A 142 -18.21 -9.71 -35.48
N VAL A 143 -18.42 -10.24 -34.27
CA VAL A 143 -18.65 -9.45 -33.05
C VAL A 143 -17.35 -9.29 -32.24
N ARG A 144 -16.39 -10.20 -32.44
CA ARG A 144 -15.10 -10.31 -31.76
C ARG A 144 -14.30 -9.01 -31.68
N SER A 145 -14.13 -8.28 -32.78
CA SER A 145 -13.32 -7.04 -32.74
C SER A 145 -13.97 -6.00 -31.85
N LYS A 146 -15.29 -5.82 -31.97
CA LYS A 146 -16.06 -4.88 -31.17
C LYS A 146 -16.03 -5.25 -29.69
N THR A 147 -16.21 -6.52 -29.35
CA THR A 147 -16.17 -6.98 -27.96
C THR A 147 -14.79 -6.82 -27.36
N LEU A 148 -13.72 -7.18 -28.08
CA LEU A 148 -12.34 -6.99 -27.60
C LEU A 148 -12.00 -5.52 -27.41
N ASP A 149 -12.48 -4.64 -28.28
CA ASP A 149 -12.27 -3.19 -28.14
C ASP A 149 -13.03 -2.63 -26.93
N LEU A 150 -14.27 -3.08 -26.67
CA LEU A 150 -15.03 -2.71 -25.47
C LEU A 150 -14.35 -3.23 -24.19
N VAL A 151 -13.80 -4.43 -24.22
CA VAL A 151 -13.00 -5.00 -23.12
C VAL A 151 -11.78 -4.12 -22.83
N ARG A 152 -11.04 -3.72 -23.87
CA ARG A 152 -9.89 -2.79 -23.72
C ARG A 152 -10.30 -1.43 -23.20
N GLN A 153 -11.42 -0.89 -23.68
CA GLN A 153 -11.95 0.38 -23.18
C GLN A 153 -12.28 0.29 -21.69
N ARG A 154 -12.91 -0.80 -21.27
CA ARG A 154 -13.21 -1.05 -19.86
C ARG A 154 -11.94 -1.16 -19.03
N GLU A 155 -10.95 -1.93 -19.45
CA GLU A 155 -9.67 -2.07 -18.75
C GLU A 155 -8.95 -0.71 -18.61
N ALA A 156 -8.96 0.11 -19.66
CA ALA A 156 -8.40 1.45 -19.62
C ALA A 156 -9.14 2.38 -18.65
N LEU A 157 -10.48 2.30 -18.60
CA LEU A 157 -11.30 3.06 -17.64
C LEU A 157 -11.02 2.61 -16.21
N THR A 158 -11.01 1.30 -15.96
CA THR A 158 -10.67 0.72 -14.66
C THR A 158 -9.29 1.19 -14.17
N ALA A 159 -8.27 1.13 -15.03
CA ALA A 159 -6.92 1.58 -14.68
C ALA A 159 -6.89 3.06 -14.28
N ARG A 160 -7.64 3.92 -14.98
CA ARG A 160 -7.78 5.34 -14.63
C ARG A 160 -8.51 5.54 -13.31
N VAL A 161 -9.58 4.79 -13.06
CA VAL A 161 -10.32 4.84 -11.79
C VAL A 161 -9.41 4.48 -10.64
N GLN A 162 -8.69 3.36 -10.73
CA GLN A 162 -7.75 2.91 -9.71
C GLN A 162 -6.61 3.92 -9.49
N PHE A 163 -6.03 4.45 -10.55
CA PHE A 163 -4.99 5.49 -10.44
C PHE A 163 -5.52 6.73 -9.71
N THR A 164 -6.70 7.20 -10.11
CA THR A 164 -7.30 8.39 -9.50
C THR A 164 -7.66 8.09 -8.03
N GLN A 165 -8.15 6.88 -7.71
CA GLN A 165 -8.44 6.48 -6.33
C GLN A 165 -7.18 6.49 -5.48
N MET A 166 -6.09 5.93 -5.99
CA MET A 166 -4.80 5.91 -5.32
C MET A 166 -4.24 7.33 -5.13
N SER A 167 -4.47 8.24 -6.09
CA SER A 167 -4.09 9.64 -5.96
C SER A 167 -4.90 10.39 -4.88
N MET A 168 -6.21 10.16 -4.80
CA MET A 168 -7.06 10.76 -3.75
C MET A 168 -6.68 10.23 -2.37
N ILE A 169 -6.44 8.93 -2.26
CA ILE A 169 -5.98 8.31 -1.01
C ILE A 169 -4.62 8.89 -0.61
N SER A 170 -3.68 9.01 -1.55
CA SER A 170 -2.36 9.61 -1.31
C SER A 170 -2.45 11.07 -0.87
N SER A 171 -3.32 11.88 -1.50
CA SER A 171 -3.57 13.26 -1.08
C SER A 171 -4.09 13.33 0.35
N ARG A 172 -5.03 12.45 0.72
CA ARG A 172 -5.58 12.38 2.08
C ARG A 172 -4.54 11.92 3.10
N ILE A 173 -3.70 10.95 2.74
CA ILE A 173 -2.58 10.51 3.59
C ILE A 173 -1.62 11.66 3.83
N ARG A 174 -1.26 12.41 2.79
CA ARG A 174 -0.38 13.58 2.92
C ARG A 174 -0.98 14.68 3.81
N ASP A 175 -2.29 14.93 3.70
CA ASP A 175 -2.98 15.88 4.59
C ASP A 175 -2.95 15.40 6.05
N LEU A 176 -3.21 14.12 6.30
CA LEU A 176 -3.10 13.52 7.64
C LEU A 176 -1.67 13.55 8.20
N GLU A 177 -0.66 13.29 7.36
CA GLU A 177 0.75 13.42 7.73
C GLU A 177 1.04 14.86 8.15
N SER A 178 0.61 15.85 7.37
CA SER A 178 0.83 17.27 7.71
C SER A 178 0.16 17.70 9.01
N ARG A 179 -1.05 17.19 9.29
CA ARG A 179 -1.76 17.45 10.54
C ARG A 179 -1.05 16.79 11.72
N THR A 180 -0.54 15.59 11.53
CA THR A 180 0.20 14.85 12.55
C THR A 180 1.51 15.56 12.87
N THR A 181 2.29 15.95 11.86
CA THR A 181 3.53 16.70 12.07
C THR A 181 3.28 18.07 12.71
N TRP A 182 2.18 18.75 12.36
CA TRP A 182 1.80 19.99 13.03
C TRP A 182 1.45 19.77 14.51
N THR A 183 0.73 18.68 14.84
CA THR A 183 0.45 18.36 16.24
C THR A 183 1.71 18.00 17.01
N GLU A 184 2.63 17.24 16.41
CA GLU A 184 3.93 16.90 17.00
C GLU A 184 4.76 18.15 17.27
N ALA A 185 4.90 19.04 16.28
CA ALA A 185 5.60 20.31 16.44
C ALA A 185 4.97 21.18 17.54
N LYS A 186 3.64 21.23 17.60
CA LYS A 186 2.93 21.96 18.67
C LYS A 186 3.18 21.35 20.05
N THR A 187 3.25 20.02 20.15
CA THR A 187 3.58 19.35 21.42
C THR A 187 5.03 19.59 21.82
N GLU A 188 5.96 19.58 20.88
CA GLU A 188 7.38 19.89 21.11
C GLU A 188 7.55 21.34 21.59
N ASP A 189 6.88 22.30 20.95
CA ASP A 189 6.83 23.70 21.40
C ASP A 189 6.29 23.84 22.83
N SER A 190 5.24 23.09 23.16
CA SER A 190 4.66 23.10 24.50
C SER A 190 5.63 22.51 25.54
N PHE A 191 6.38 21.47 25.16
CA PHE A 191 7.39 20.85 26.00
C PHE A 191 8.56 21.80 26.30
N ILE A 192 9.07 22.49 25.28
CA ILE A 192 10.14 23.49 25.44
C ILE A 192 9.70 24.63 26.37
N ARG A 193 8.43 25.07 26.29
CA ARG A 193 7.88 26.08 27.20
C ARG A 193 7.84 25.59 28.65
N MET A 194 7.40 24.36 28.87
CA MET A 194 7.40 23.75 30.21
C MET A 194 8.82 23.59 30.76
N GLU A 195 9.77 23.17 29.93
CA GLU A 195 11.17 23.03 30.33
C GLU A 195 11.76 24.38 30.77
N LYS A 196 11.47 25.46 30.03
CA LYS A 196 11.86 26.82 30.43
C LYS A 196 11.25 27.22 31.77
N GLN A 197 9.98 26.92 32.01
CA GLN A 197 9.33 27.18 33.30
C GLN A 197 9.96 26.38 34.44
N ILE A 198 10.30 25.10 34.20
CA ILE A 198 10.99 24.26 35.20
C ILE A 198 12.38 24.81 35.50
N ALA A 199 13.12 25.23 34.47
CA ALA A 199 14.44 25.84 34.65
C ALA A 199 14.36 27.14 35.46
N GLU A 200 13.35 27.97 35.20
CA GLU A 200 13.08 29.19 35.96
C GLU A 200 12.71 28.89 37.41
N GLN A 201 11.80 27.94 37.64
CA GLN A 201 11.44 27.49 38.99
C GLN A 201 12.66 26.94 39.75
N ARG A 202 13.50 26.12 39.10
CA ARG A 202 14.75 25.63 39.70
C ARG A 202 15.68 26.78 40.08
N ALA A 203 15.81 27.80 39.23
CA ALA A 203 16.63 28.97 39.54
C ALA A 203 16.07 29.77 40.74
N GLN A 204 14.75 29.90 40.85
CA GLN A 204 14.11 30.53 42.01
C GLN A 204 14.33 29.72 43.29
N ILE A 205 14.21 28.40 43.22
CA ILE A 205 14.49 27.49 44.34
C ILE A 205 15.92 27.69 44.81
N HIS A 206 16.91 27.68 43.91
CA HIS A 206 18.30 27.91 44.28
C HIS A 206 18.55 29.29 44.90
N ARG A 207 17.86 30.34 44.44
CA ARG A 207 17.93 31.67 45.09
C ARG A 207 17.36 31.65 46.51
N LEU A 208 16.25 30.95 46.72
CA LEU A 208 15.64 30.79 48.05
C LEU A 208 16.55 29.97 48.97
N GLU A 209 17.13 28.88 48.46
CA GLU A 209 18.11 28.07 49.18
C GLU A 209 19.30 28.92 49.63
N ASP A 210 19.88 29.72 48.73
CA ASP A 210 20.99 30.64 49.05
C ASP A 210 20.63 31.65 50.15
N LEU A 211 19.44 32.24 50.09
CA LEU A 211 18.96 33.17 51.11
C LEU A 211 18.80 32.47 52.47
N VAL A 212 18.25 31.26 52.49
CA VAL A 212 18.11 30.45 53.70
C VAL A 212 19.50 30.07 54.25
N TYR A 213 20.42 29.62 53.40
CA TYR A 213 21.79 29.30 53.79
C TYR A 213 22.49 30.51 54.42
N ARG A 214 22.37 31.70 53.82
CA ARG A 214 22.94 32.95 54.37
C ARG A 214 22.27 33.36 55.69
N LEU A 215 20.94 33.27 55.79
CA LEU A 215 20.21 33.59 57.01
C LEU A 215 20.61 32.65 58.15
N MET A 216 20.66 31.34 57.89
CA MET A 216 21.11 30.35 58.87
C MET A 216 22.55 30.60 59.30
N HIS A 217 23.48 30.87 58.38
CA HIS A 217 24.86 31.18 58.72
C HIS A 217 24.96 32.45 59.55
N ARG A 218 24.23 33.51 59.20
CA ARG A 218 24.17 34.76 59.98
C ARG A 218 23.60 34.53 61.38
N ASN A 219 22.56 33.71 61.51
CA ASN A 219 21.96 33.39 62.81
C ASN A 219 22.88 32.50 63.65
N ARG A 220 23.62 31.58 63.04
CA ARG A 220 24.62 30.73 63.70
C ARG A 220 25.82 31.55 64.18
N LEU A 221 26.30 32.50 63.38
CA LEU A 221 27.34 33.45 63.78
C LEU A 221 26.85 34.39 64.89
N ARG A 222 25.61 34.89 64.81
CA ARG A 222 25.01 35.70 65.87
C ARG A 222 24.87 34.92 67.18
N ASN A 223 24.41 33.68 67.13
CA ASN A 223 24.27 32.82 68.30
C ASN A 223 25.65 32.42 68.88
N ALA A 224 26.66 32.20 68.03
CA ALA A 224 28.04 31.99 68.48
C ALA A 224 28.61 33.27 69.13
N HIS A 225 28.34 34.45 68.58
CA HIS A 225 28.76 35.73 69.14
C HIS A 225 28.05 36.05 70.46
N ALA A 226 26.78 35.65 70.62
CA ALA A 226 26.07 35.71 71.89
C ALA A 226 26.67 34.74 72.93
N HIS A 227 27.03 33.52 72.51
CA HIS A 227 27.74 32.57 73.37
C HIS A 227 29.14 33.03 73.78
N ILE A 228 29.85 33.77 72.92
CA ILE A 228 31.15 34.38 73.22
C ILE A 228 30.97 35.60 74.15
N HIS A 229 29.89 36.36 74.00
CA HIS A 229 29.58 37.49 74.88
C HIS A 229 29.18 37.00 76.28
N ASP A 230 28.38 35.94 76.39
CA ASP A 230 28.07 35.26 77.66
C ASP A 230 29.30 34.55 78.24
N GLN A 231 30.14 33.91 77.41
CA GLN A 231 31.40 33.33 77.87
C GLN A 231 32.39 34.40 78.35
N SER A 232 32.45 35.58 77.73
CA SER A 232 33.29 36.69 78.21
C SER A 232 32.78 37.29 79.53
N LEU A 233 31.47 37.27 79.78
CA LEU A 233 30.90 37.64 81.07
C LEU A 233 31.17 36.57 82.15
N THR A 234 31.18 35.29 81.78
CA THR A 234 31.55 34.21 82.73
C THR A 234 33.06 34.04 82.92
N ASP A 235 33.88 34.36 81.92
CA ASP A 235 35.36 34.30 82.01
C ASP A 235 35.93 35.55 82.70
N ALA A 236 35.22 36.68 82.69
CA ALA A 236 35.53 37.81 83.59
C ALA A 236 35.34 37.45 85.08
N ILE A 237 34.52 36.44 85.40
CA ILE A 237 34.35 35.93 86.77
C ILE A 237 35.30 34.75 87.06
N LYS A 238 35.81 34.07 86.03
CA LYS A 238 36.65 32.87 86.17
C LYS A 238 38.16 33.10 85.95
N SER A 239 38.61 34.34 85.71
CA SER A 239 40.04 34.67 85.62
C SER A 239 40.75 34.85 86.98
N ARG A 240 40.11 34.46 88.10
CA ARG A 240 40.74 34.38 89.44
C ARG A 240 41.00 32.97 89.95
N ARG A 241 41.24 31.97 89.08
CA ARG A 241 41.88 30.72 89.53
C ARG A 241 42.56 29.94 88.41
N VAL A 242 43.86 30.18 88.31
CA VAL A 242 44.93 29.17 88.22
C VAL A 242 45.08 28.40 86.90
N SER A 243 46.26 28.65 86.29
CA SER A 243 47.13 27.83 85.44
C SER A 243 47.06 26.32 85.74
N ASP A 244 47.34 25.36 84.86
CA ASP A 244 48.61 25.15 84.16
C ASP A 244 48.52 23.84 83.34
N SER A 245 49.46 23.69 82.40
CA SER A 245 49.99 22.46 81.79
C SER A 245 49.37 21.85 80.50
N SER A 246 50.10 22.13 79.41
CA SER A 246 50.76 21.15 78.52
C SER A 246 50.03 20.56 77.28
N GLN A 247 50.53 20.98 76.10
CA GLN A 247 50.51 20.34 74.77
C GLN A 247 51.50 19.15 74.66
N PRO A 248 51.71 18.43 73.51
CA PRO A 248 51.09 18.46 72.14
C PRO A 248 50.67 17.05 71.58
N SER A 249 49.68 16.91 70.68
CA SER A 249 49.70 16.68 69.18
C SER A 249 50.53 15.47 68.64
N PRO A 250 50.29 14.85 67.43
CA PRO A 250 49.26 15.07 66.39
C PRO A 250 48.70 13.79 65.64
N THR A 251 47.86 14.05 64.61
CA THR A 251 47.76 13.41 63.26
C THR A 251 46.82 12.21 62.95
N THR A 252 45.94 12.45 61.95
CA THR A 252 45.43 11.58 60.82
C THR A 252 44.88 10.17 61.14
N GLU A 253 43.80 9.63 60.58
CA GLU A 253 43.18 9.70 59.24
C GLU A 253 41.80 8.93 59.30
N PRO A 254 41.03 8.77 58.19
CA PRO A 254 39.58 8.60 58.19
C PRO A 254 39.10 7.13 58.17
N THR A 255 37.86 6.85 58.60
CA THR A 255 37.27 5.51 58.43
C THR A 255 35.73 5.55 58.32
N ARG A 256 35.27 5.42 57.06
CA ARG A 256 34.43 4.33 56.54
C ARG A 256 32.91 4.30 56.79
N ARG A 257 32.26 3.74 55.74
CA ARG A 257 30.91 3.15 55.60
C ARG A 257 29.80 4.16 55.25
N GLY A 258 29.05 3.98 54.18
CA GLY A 258 28.97 2.89 53.20
C GLY A 258 27.57 2.85 52.57
N ARG A 259 27.47 2.06 51.50
CA ARG A 259 26.26 1.40 50.96
C ARG A 259 25.48 2.21 49.90
N GLU A 260 25.61 1.92 48.59
CA GLU A 260 25.07 0.78 47.79
C GLU A 260 23.76 1.19 47.08
N ARG A 261 23.78 1.31 45.73
CA ARG A 261 22.89 0.60 44.77
C ARG A 261 22.92 1.19 43.34
N ARG A 262 23.58 0.40 42.48
CA ARG A 262 23.15 -0.12 41.16
C ARG A 262 21.79 0.34 40.59
N ALA A 263 21.79 0.83 39.35
CA ALA A 263 21.01 0.36 38.18
C ALA A 263 21.34 1.25 36.96
N SER A 264 22.00 0.70 35.93
CA SER A 264 21.36 0.33 34.66
C SER A 264 20.70 1.50 33.92
N SER A 265 21.30 1.94 32.79
CA SER A 265 20.60 1.93 31.50
C SER A 265 21.59 2.15 30.34
N GLN A 266 21.58 1.18 29.45
CA GLN A 266 22.13 1.25 28.10
C GLN A 266 21.44 2.40 27.34
N SER A 267 22.21 3.19 26.59
CA SER A 267 21.67 3.98 25.49
C SER A 267 22.51 3.74 24.25
N THR A 268 21.89 3.00 23.34
CA THR A 268 22.34 2.67 22.00
C THR A 268 22.45 3.94 21.16
N LYS A 269 23.68 4.33 20.82
CA LYS A 269 23.94 5.34 19.79
C LYS A 269 23.70 4.72 18.41
N ARG A 270 22.50 4.98 17.88
CA ARG A 270 22.13 4.77 16.47
C ARG A 270 22.68 5.95 15.67
N SER A 271 23.83 5.77 15.01
CA SER A 271 24.38 6.76 14.07
C SER A 271 23.98 6.36 12.65
N SER A 272 23.14 7.20 12.07
CA SER A 272 22.79 7.31 10.66
C SER A 272 24.02 7.65 9.80
N ARG A 273 24.29 6.85 8.76
CA ARG A 273 24.83 7.35 7.47
C ARG A 273 24.78 6.25 6.41
N SER A 274 23.89 6.39 5.42
CA SER A 274 24.10 5.82 4.10
C SER A 274 23.65 6.82 3.04
N LYS A 275 24.42 6.79 1.96
CA LYS A 275 24.30 7.55 0.72
C LYS A 275 23.14 7.05 -0.12
#